data_AF-A0A538LUW5-F1
#
_entry.id   AF-A0A538LUW5-F1
#
_cell.length_a   1.000
_cell.length_b   1.000
_cell.length_c   1.000
_cell.angle_alpha   90.00
_cell.angle_beta   90.00
_cell.angle_gamma   90.00
#
_symmetry.space_group_name_H-M   'P 1'
#
loop_
_entity.id
_entity.type
_entity.pdbx_description
1 polymer ?
#
loop_
_entity_poly.entity_id
_entity_poly.type
_entity_poly.pdbx_seq_one_letter_code
_entity_poly.pdbx_strand_id
1 'polypeptide(L)'
;MHRAGFHDEREFVLRVVQPALVGMIDGTISSLAPIFAAAIVSSSHTALIVGLSVALGAGWSMGWSEALSDTGEQTGRGSAVVRGGITGGMTVLGGIFHTLPFVISNVHTALAVAGVVVTIELFAIAWVRWRFFKVAARLSLFYITVAGLVALAIGVGLGAS
;
A
#
# COMPACT_ATOMS: atom_id res chain seq x y z
N MET A 1 9.63 27.00 -9.37
CA MET A 1 8.50 26.87 -8.42
C MET A 1 8.94 25.97 -7.29
N HIS A 2 9.19 26.51 -6.09
CA HIS A 2 9.42 25.68 -4.90
C HIS A 2 8.08 25.05 -4.49
N ARG A 3 8.00 23.72 -4.56
CA ARG A 3 6.87 22.98 -3.98
C ARG A 3 7.31 22.52 -2.61
N ALA A 4 6.58 22.89 -1.56
CA ALA A 4 6.78 22.41 -0.19
C ALA A 4 8.23 22.49 0.34
N GLY A 5 8.97 23.56 0.00
CA GLY A 5 10.35 23.77 0.45
C GLY A 5 11.44 23.04 -0.35
N PHE A 6 11.08 22.32 -1.43
CA PHE A 6 12.04 21.67 -2.33
C PHE A 6 12.48 22.61 -3.46
N HIS A 7 13.72 22.44 -3.93
CA HIS A 7 14.29 23.29 -4.98
C HIS A 7 13.51 23.17 -6.29
N ASP A 8 13.11 21.94 -6.66
CA ASP A 8 12.30 21.65 -7.84
C ASP A 8 11.34 20.44 -7.64
N GLU A 9 10.50 20.15 -8.65
CA GLU A 9 9.54 19.03 -8.61
C GLU A 9 10.25 17.66 -8.60
N ARG A 10 11.43 17.54 -9.19
CA ARG A 10 12.18 16.28 -9.25
C ARG A 10 12.64 15.88 -7.85
N GLU A 11 13.16 16.84 -7.09
CA GLU A 11 13.57 16.62 -5.70
C GLU A 11 12.38 16.21 -4.83
N PHE A 12 11.25 16.90 -4.93
CA PHE A 12 10.02 16.52 -4.21
C PHE A 12 9.55 15.11 -4.57
N VAL A 13 9.54 14.77 -5.87
CA VAL A 13 9.12 13.46 -6.35
C VAL A 13 10.04 12.37 -5.81
N LEU A 14 11.35 12.59 -5.87
CA LEU A 14 12.34 11.61 -5.44
C LEU A 14 12.32 11.37 -3.91
N ARG A 15 12.15 12.43 -3.12
CA ARG A 15 12.29 12.37 -1.65
C ARG A 15 10.99 12.08 -0.91
N VAL A 16 9.83 12.37 -1.52
CA VAL A 16 8.52 12.26 -0.85
C VAL A 16 7.58 11.37 -1.64
N VAL A 17 7.32 11.69 -2.90
CA VAL A 17 6.28 10.98 -3.67
C VAL A 17 6.67 9.54 -3.95
N GLN A 18 7.93 9.29 -4.32
CA GLN A 18 8.44 7.95 -4.60
C GLN A 18 8.36 7.03 -3.36
N PRO A 19 8.97 7.36 -2.21
CA PRO A 19 8.88 6.49 -1.03
C PRO A 19 7.43 6.31 -0.57
N ALA A 20 6.61 7.36 -0.63
CA ALA A 20 5.19 7.27 -0.27
C ALA A 20 4.41 6.31 -1.17
N LEU A 21 4.64 6.40 -2.48
CA LEU A 21 3.98 5.55 -3.46
C LEU A 21 4.43 4.08 -3.33
N VAL A 22 5.73 3.84 -3.09
CA VAL A 22 6.26 2.49 -2.85
C VAL A 22 5.58 1.88 -1.63
N GLY A 23 5.52 2.63 -0.52
CA GLY A 23 4.85 2.17 0.70
C GLY A 23 3.37 1.88 0.47
N MET A 24 2.64 2.81 -0.17
CA MET A 24 1.21 2.62 -0.45
C MET A 24 0.95 1.38 -1.32
N ILE A 25 1.75 1.15 -2.37
CA ILE A 25 1.63 -0.03 -3.24
C ILE A 25 1.87 -1.32 -2.44
N ASP A 26 2.93 -1.36 -1.65
CA ASP A 26 3.27 -2.52 -0.82
C ASP A 26 2.17 -2.83 0.19
N GLY A 27 1.75 -1.83 0.96
CA GLY A 27 0.69 -1.96 1.96
C GLY A 27 -0.64 -2.36 1.36
N THR A 28 -0.98 -1.84 0.17
CA THR A 28 -2.24 -2.16 -0.52
C THR A 28 -2.24 -3.58 -1.07
N ILE A 29 -1.14 -4.04 -1.69
CA ILE A 29 -1.14 -5.30 -2.44
C ILE A 29 -0.78 -6.49 -1.56
N SER A 30 0.24 -6.34 -0.70
CA SER A 30 0.78 -7.47 0.09
C SER A 30 -0.19 -7.99 1.15
N SER A 31 -1.08 -7.11 1.64
CA SER A 31 -2.03 -7.39 2.73
C SER A 31 -3.31 -8.07 2.24
N LEU A 32 -3.67 -7.97 0.95
CA LEU A 32 -4.88 -8.59 0.41
C LEU A 32 -4.87 -10.11 0.62
N ALA A 33 -3.76 -10.77 0.30
CA ALA A 33 -3.68 -12.23 0.41
C ALA A 33 -4.00 -12.74 1.83
N PRO A 34 -3.29 -12.31 2.90
CA PRO A 34 -3.57 -12.79 4.25
C PRO A 34 -4.94 -12.36 4.79
N ILE A 35 -5.42 -11.15 4.47
CA ILE A 35 -6.73 -10.66 4.95
C ILE A 35 -7.86 -11.49 4.35
N PHE A 36 -7.85 -11.70 3.04
CA PHE A 36 -8.90 -12.46 2.36
C PHE A 36 -8.87 -13.93 2.74
N ALA A 37 -7.68 -14.53 2.91
CA ALA A 37 -7.56 -15.88 3.46
C ALA A 37 -8.21 -15.97 4.85
N ALA A 38 -7.88 -15.05 5.77
CA ALA A 38 -8.43 -15.03 7.12
C ALA A 38 -9.96 -14.81 7.14
N ALA A 39 -10.48 -13.96 6.24
CA ALA A 39 -11.91 -13.71 6.10
C ALA A 39 -12.68 -14.95 5.64
N ILE A 40 -12.09 -15.75 4.74
CA ILE A 40 -12.71 -16.96 4.20
C ILE A 40 -12.69 -18.11 5.22
N VAL A 41 -11.55 -18.30 5.90
CA VAL A 41 -11.36 -19.43 6.83
C VAL A 41 -12.05 -19.21 8.18
N SER A 42 -12.19 -17.95 8.62
CA SER A 42 -12.56 -17.64 10.00
C SER A 42 -13.73 -16.66 10.09
N SER A 43 -13.45 -15.40 10.43
CA SER A 43 -14.46 -14.40 10.73
C SER A 43 -14.00 -13.01 10.32
N SER A 44 -14.96 -12.09 10.23
CA SER A 44 -14.64 -10.68 9.94
C SER A 44 -13.68 -10.10 10.98
N HIS A 45 -13.91 -10.36 12.27
CA HIS A 45 -13.01 -9.88 13.33
C HIS A 45 -11.61 -10.49 13.24
N THR A 46 -11.49 -11.76 12.84
CA THR A 46 -10.19 -12.39 12.60
C THR A 46 -9.46 -11.69 11.47
N ALA A 47 -10.14 -11.41 10.35
CA ALA A 47 -9.58 -10.69 9.21
C ALA A 47 -9.15 -9.26 9.60
N LEU A 48 -9.90 -8.58 10.46
CA LEU A 48 -9.52 -7.28 11.02
C LEU A 48 -8.19 -7.36 11.78
N ILE A 49 -8.04 -8.32 12.71
CA ILE A 49 -6.82 -8.47 13.50
C ILE A 49 -5.62 -8.83 12.60
N VAL A 50 -5.82 -9.77 11.66
CA VAL A 50 -4.77 -10.17 10.72
C VAL A 50 -4.37 -8.99 9.85
N GLY A 51 -5.32 -8.25 9.30
CA GLY A 51 -5.05 -7.07 8.47
C GLY A 51 -4.29 -5.99 9.21
N LEU A 52 -4.69 -5.66 10.44
CA LEU A 52 -3.98 -4.67 11.25
C LEU A 52 -2.55 -5.14 11.60
N SER A 53 -2.41 -6.44 11.91
CA SER A 53 -1.11 -7.05 12.21
C SER A 53 -0.17 -7.01 10.99
N VAL A 54 -0.69 -7.34 9.81
CA VAL A 54 0.06 -7.27 8.55
C VAL A 54 0.42 -5.83 8.20
N ALA A 55 -0.53 -4.88 8.28
CA ALA A 55 -0.27 -3.47 7.95
C ALA A 55 0.82 -2.86 8.84
N LEU A 56 0.75 -3.09 10.16
CA LEU A 56 1.74 -2.58 11.11
C LEU A 56 3.10 -3.28 10.95
N GLY A 57 3.12 -4.61 10.81
CA GLY A 57 4.34 -5.38 10.62
C GLY A 57 5.06 -5.06 9.31
N ALA A 58 4.30 -4.99 8.20
CA ALA A 58 4.81 -4.59 6.89
C ALA A 58 5.33 -3.15 6.93
N GLY A 59 4.60 -2.22 7.58
CA GLY A 59 5.04 -0.83 7.73
C GLY A 59 6.37 -0.69 8.47
N TRP A 60 6.54 -1.42 9.57
CA TRP A 60 7.81 -1.46 10.29
C TRP A 60 8.94 -2.00 9.42
N SER A 61 8.72 -3.16 8.78
CA SER A 61 9.70 -3.82 7.91
C SER A 61 10.11 -2.94 6.72
N MET A 62 9.14 -2.34 6.04
CA MET A 62 9.35 -1.48 4.87
C MET A 62 10.02 -0.17 5.22
N GLY A 63 9.64 0.44 6.34
CA GLY A 63 10.28 1.67 6.82
C GLY A 63 11.76 1.45 7.12
N TRP A 64 12.09 0.33 7.77
CA TRP A 64 13.48 -0.04 8.03
C TRP A 64 14.23 -0.41 6.75
N SER A 65 13.59 -1.14 5.84
CA SER A 65 14.16 -1.50 4.54
C SER A 65 14.53 -0.27 3.73
N GLU A 66 13.65 0.73 3.63
CA GLU A 66 13.94 1.97 2.93
C GLU A 66 15.02 2.80 3.65
N ALA A 67 14.95 2.95 4.98
CA ALA A 67 15.93 3.72 5.74
C ALA A 67 17.35 3.13 5.64
N LEU A 68 17.47 1.79 5.70
CA LEU A 68 18.76 1.11 5.61
C LEU A 68 19.25 0.91 4.18
N SER A 69 18.37 0.98 3.18
CA SER A 69 18.76 0.75 1.78
C SER A 69 19.72 1.81 1.23
N ASP A 70 19.64 3.05 1.74
CA ASP A 70 20.35 4.18 1.16
C ASP A 70 20.40 5.37 2.13
N THR A 71 21.59 5.87 2.45
CA THR A 71 21.79 7.06 3.29
C THR A 71 21.27 8.35 2.65
N GLY A 72 21.19 8.37 1.31
CA GLY A 72 20.77 9.52 0.51
C GLY A 72 21.90 10.47 0.09
N GLU A 73 23.12 10.28 0.60
CA GLU A 73 24.27 11.15 0.30
C GLU A 73 24.72 11.04 -1.16
N GLN A 74 24.79 9.81 -1.69
CA GLN A 74 25.23 9.56 -3.06
C GLN A 74 24.08 9.61 -4.07
N THR A 75 22.87 9.22 -3.66
CA THR A 75 21.70 9.12 -4.55
C THR A 75 20.90 10.41 -4.66
N GLY A 76 21.14 11.37 -3.74
CA GLY A 76 20.36 12.60 -3.63
C GLY A 76 18.94 12.41 -3.09
N ARG A 77 18.59 11.19 -2.62
CA ARG A 77 17.27 10.86 -2.07
C ARG A 77 16.99 11.51 -0.71
N GLY A 78 17.97 12.17 -0.11
CA GLY A 78 17.82 12.88 1.17
C GLY A 78 17.74 11.93 2.37
N SER A 79 17.37 12.47 3.53
CA SER A 79 17.45 11.77 4.82
C SER A 79 16.80 10.38 4.80
N ALA A 80 17.62 9.36 5.08
CA ALA A 80 17.20 7.97 5.24
C ALA A 80 16.04 7.79 6.24
N VAL A 81 16.12 8.47 7.39
CA VAL A 81 15.09 8.37 8.44
C VAL A 81 13.75 8.95 7.96
N VAL A 82 13.78 10.08 7.25
CA VAL A 82 12.56 10.69 6.71
C VAL A 82 11.92 9.77 5.67
N ARG A 83 12.72 9.23 4.74
CA ARG A 83 12.23 8.31 3.71
C ARG A 83 11.68 7.03 4.31
N GLY A 84 12.37 6.44 5.28
CA GLY A 84 11.88 5.27 6.01
C GLY A 84 10.56 5.54 6.72
N GLY A 85 10.44 6.69 7.38
CA GLY A 85 9.18 7.12 8.00
C GLY A 85 8.04 7.27 6.99
N ILE A 86 8.31 7.88 5.83
CA ILE A 86 7.34 8.04 4.75
C ILE A 86 6.92 6.67 4.19
N THR A 87 7.88 5.82 3.80
CA THR A 87 7.59 4.51 3.21
C THR A 87 6.83 3.64 4.20
N GLY A 88 7.33 3.49 5.42
CA GLY A 88 6.68 2.68 6.45
C GLY A 88 5.28 3.18 6.80
N GLY A 89 5.12 4.49 7.01
CA GLY A 89 3.81 5.09 7.28
C GLY A 89 2.82 4.89 6.15
N MET A 90 3.26 5.02 4.90
CA MET A 90 2.39 4.82 3.74
C MET A 90 2.08 3.33 3.48
N THR A 91 2.97 2.40 3.86
CA THR A 91 2.66 0.97 3.92
C THR A 91 1.57 0.67 4.94
N VAL A 92 1.67 1.24 6.16
CA VAL A 92 0.61 1.09 7.16
C VAL A 92 -0.72 1.62 6.62
N LEU A 93 -0.73 2.84 6.07
CA LEU A 93 -1.96 3.43 5.51
C LEU A 93 -2.53 2.62 4.36
N GLY A 94 -1.68 2.13 3.46
CA GLY A 94 -2.08 1.28 2.35
C GLY A 94 -2.74 -0.03 2.80
N GLY A 95 -2.34 -0.60 3.94
CA GLY A 95 -2.93 -1.82 4.49
C GLY A 95 -4.16 -1.58 5.39
N ILE A 96 -4.22 -0.45 6.10
CA ILE A 96 -5.29 -0.20 7.07
C ILE A 96 -6.63 0.07 6.38
N PHE A 97 -6.66 0.86 5.31
CA PHE A 97 -7.92 1.35 4.75
C PHE A 97 -8.86 0.22 4.32
N HIS A 98 -8.40 -0.77 3.55
CA HIS A 98 -9.22 -1.95 3.20
C HIS A 98 -9.32 -3.01 4.31
N THR A 99 -8.59 -2.84 5.42
CA THR A 99 -8.74 -3.66 6.63
C THR A 99 -9.90 -3.17 7.51
N LEU A 100 -10.13 -1.86 7.60
CA LEU A 100 -11.18 -1.28 8.45
C LEU A 100 -12.61 -1.81 8.20
N PRO A 101 -13.03 -2.14 6.96
CA PRO A 101 -14.35 -2.72 6.70
C PRO A 101 -14.64 -4.00 7.49
N PHE A 102 -13.61 -4.73 7.94
CA PHE A 102 -13.76 -5.94 8.75
C PHE A 102 -14.19 -5.69 10.21
N VAL A 103 -14.38 -4.43 10.60
CA VAL A 103 -15.18 -4.07 11.79
C VAL A 103 -16.65 -4.49 11.64
N ILE A 104 -17.14 -4.59 10.39
CA ILE A 104 -18.50 -5.07 10.10
C ILE A 104 -18.56 -6.57 10.39
N SER A 105 -19.43 -7.01 11.30
CA SER A 105 -19.48 -8.42 11.73
C SER A 105 -19.86 -9.39 10.61
N ASN A 106 -20.70 -8.97 9.66
CA ASN A 106 -21.05 -9.78 8.50
C ASN A 106 -19.89 -9.79 7.49
N VAL A 107 -19.24 -10.94 7.33
CA VAL A 107 -18.04 -11.08 6.49
C VAL A 107 -18.29 -10.77 5.02
N HIS A 108 -19.44 -11.14 4.46
CA HIS A 108 -19.75 -10.85 3.05
C HIS A 108 -19.94 -9.36 2.80
N THR A 109 -20.56 -8.65 3.75
CA THR A 109 -20.70 -7.19 3.71
C THR A 109 -19.34 -6.52 3.87
N ALA A 110 -18.52 -6.99 4.82
CA ALA A 110 -17.16 -6.50 5.01
C ALA A 110 -16.30 -6.66 3.74
N LEU A 111 -16.36 -7.84 3.10
CA LEU A 111 -15.67 -8.13 1.84
C LEU A 111 -16.13 -7.22 0.69
N ALA A 112 -17.43 -6.98 0.55
CA ALA A 112 -17.96 -6.08 -0.47
C ALA A 112 -17.47 -4.64 -0.26
N VAL A 113 -17.52 -4.13 0.98
CA VAL A 113 -17.03 -2.80 1.30
C VAL A 113 -15.52 -2.71 1.13
N ALA A 114 -14.76 -3.71 1.56
CA ALA A 114 -13.31 -3.80 1.34
C ALA A 114 -12.96 -3.76 -0.16
N GLY A 115 -13.69 -4.48 -1.02
CA GLY A 115 -13.50 -4.44 -2.46
C GLY A 115 -13.69 -3.04 -3.06
N VAL A 116 -14.66 -2.27 -2.56
CA VAL A 116 -14.85 -0.87 -2.97
C VAL A 116 -13.68 0.01 -2.51
N VAL A 117 -13.22 -0.17 -1.26
CA VAL A 117 -12.07 0.58 -0.72
C VAL A 117 -10.81 0.28 -1.53
N VAL A 118 -10.51 -1.00 -1.79
CA VAL A 118 -9.39 -1.40 -2.64
C VAL A 118 -9.48 -0.75 -4.02
N THR A 119 -10.66 -0.76 -4.63
CA THR A 119 -10.85 -0.11 -5.94
C THR A 119 -10.44 1.37 -5.90
N ILE A 120 -10.87 2.10 -4.87
CA ILE A 120 -10.50 3.52 -4.67
C ILE A 120 -8.99 3.68 -4.45
N GLU A 121 -8.37 2.81 -3.65
CA GLU A 121 -6.92 2.80 -3.42
C GLU A 121 -6.14 2.61 -4.72
N LEU A 122 -6.50 1.63 -5.55
CA LEU A 122 -5.83 1.37 -6.82
C LEU A 122 -5.98 2.55 -7.80
N PHE A 123 -7.14 3.21 -7.82
CA PHE A 123 -7.33 4.44 -8.59
C PHE A 123 -6.46 5.58 -8.07
N ALA A 124 -6.35 5.76 -6.75
CA ALA A 124 -5.49 6.76 -6.15
C ALA A 124 -4.02 6.53 -6.49
N ILE A 125 -3.52 5.29 -6.37
CA ILE A 125 -2.16 4.91 -6.76
C ILE A 125 -1.94 5.19 -8.26
N ALA A 126 -2.86 4.78 -9.12
CA ALA A 126 -2.75 5.00 -10.56
C ALA A 126 -2.74 6.49 -10.93
N TRP A 127 -3.54 7.29 -10.23
CA TRP A 127 -3.57 8.75 -10.39
C TRP A 127 -2.26 9.40 -9.95
N VAL A 128 -1.69 9.03 -8.80
CA VAL A 128 -0.39 9.52 -8.33
C VAL A 128 0.70 9.18 -9.36
N ARG A 129 0.72 7.95 -9.87
CA ARG A 129 1.67 7.51 -10.91
C ARG A 129 1.56 8.33 -12.19
N TRP A 130 0.33 8.58 -12.65
CA TRP A 130 0.11 9.42 -13.83
C TRP A 130 0.54 10.87 -13.59
N ARG A 131 0.20 11.43 -12.42
CA ARG A 131 0.46 12.84 -12.09
C ARG A 131 1.95 13.15 -11.93
N PHE A 132 2.70 12.27 -11.27
CA PHE A 132 4.10 12.56 -10.89
C PHE A 132 5.14 11.83 -11.73
N PHE A 133 4.83 10.62 -12.23
CA PHE A 133 5.78 9.81 -13.00
C PHE A 133 5.44 9.73 -14.49
N LYS A 134 4.39 10.43 -14.94
CA LYS A 134 3.94 10.47 -16.35
C LYS A 134 3.67 9.09 -16.95
N VAL A 135 3.45 8.07 -16.12
CA VAL A 135 3.03 6.74 -16.56
C VAL A 135 1.60 6.85 -17.11
N ALA A 136 1.34 6.27 -18.27
CA ALA A 136 -0.01 6.27 -18.82
C ALA A 136 -1.00 5.64 -17.82
N ALA A 137 -2.04 6.39 -17.42
CA ALA A 137 -2.96 6.00 -16.36
C ALA A 137 -3.58 4.60 -16.61
N ARG A 138 -3.90 4.28 -17.86
CA ARG A 138 -4.42 2.97 -18.28
C ARG A 138 -3.44 1.82 -18.00
N LEU A 139 -2.17 1.99 -18.35
CA LEU A 139 -1.12 1.00 -18.05
C LEU A 139 -0.89 0.87 -16.54
N SER A 140 -0.87 2.01 -15.85
CA SER A 140 -0.71 2.01 -14.40
C SER A 140 -1.81 1.23 -13.70
N LEU A 141 -3.07 1.53 -14.05
CA LEU A 141 -4.24 0.84 -13.50
C LEU A 141 -4.21 -0.65 -13.85
N PHE A 142 -3.86 -1.02 -15.10
CA PHE A 142 -3.73 -2.41 -15.52
C PHE A 142 -2.75 -3.20 -14.64
N TYR A 143 -1.50 -2.74 -14.51
CA TYR A 143 -0.50 -3.49 -13.73
C TYR A 143 -0.85 -3.59 -12.25
N ILE A 144 -1.34 -2.51 -11.65
CA ILE A 144 -1.72 -2.50 -10.23
C ILE A 144 -2.94 -3.39 -9.98
N THR A 145 -3.92 -3.37 -10.89
CA THR A 145 -5.09 -4.25 -10.81
C THR A 145 -4.70 -5.71 -10.96
N VAL A 146 -3.83 -6.05 -11.92
CA VAL A 146 -3.32 -7.43 -12.07
C VAL A 146 -2.60 -7.90 -10.81
N ALA A 147 -1.72 -7.06 -10.24
CA ALA A 147 -1.03 -7.39 -9.01
C ALA A 147 -2.00 -7.62 -7.83
N GLY A 148 -3.02 -6.77 -7.69
CA GLY A 148 -4.08 -6.95 -6.69
C GLY A 148 -4.91 -8.22 -6.91
N LEU A 149 -5.28 -8.53 -8.16
CA LEU A 149 -6.01 -9.75 -8.50
C LEU A 149 -5.20 -11.02 -8.20
N VAL A 150 -3.90 -11.00 -8.46
CA VAL A 150 -3.01 -12.12 -8.12
C VAL A 150 -2.94 -12.30 -6.60
N ALA A 151 -2.76 -11.22 -5.83
CA ALA A 151 -2.75 -11.30 -4.37
C ALA A 151 -4.09 -11.82 -3.82
N LEU A 152 -5.22 -11.35 -4.35
CA LEU A 152 -6.54 -11.84 -4.01
C LEU A 152 -6.69 -13.34 -4.33
N ALA A 153 -6.26 -13.78 -5.52
CA ALA A 153 -6.33 -15.18 -5.93
C ALA A 153 -5.50 -16.09 -5.01
N ILE A 154 -4.33 -15.64 -4.55
CA ILE A 154 -3.53 -16.35 -3.55
C ILE A 154 -4.31 -16.48 -2.24
N GLY A 155 -4.88 -15.38 -1.73
CA GLY A 155 -5.65 -15.38 -0.48
C GLY A 155 -6.89 -16.27 -0.54
N VAL A 156 -7.66 -16.17 -1.62
CA VAL A 156 -8.84 -17.01 -1.85
C VAL A 156 -8.45 -18.47 -2.00
N GLY A 157 -7.42 -18.77 -2.79
CA GLY A 157 -6.96 -20.13 -3.04
C GLY A 157 -6.48 -20.84 -1.76
N LEU A 158 -5.71 -20.14 -0.93
CA LEU A 158 -5.25 -20.67 0.37
C LEU A 158 -6.34 -20.69 1.43
N GLY A 159 -7.32 -19.78 1.37
CA GLY A 159 -8.43 -19.75 2.33
C GLY A 159 -9.51 -20.79 2.04
N ALA A 160 -9.63 -21.25 0.79
CA ALA A 160 -10.63 -22.23 0.37
C ALA A 160 -10.15 -23.70 0.47
N SER A 161 -8.88 -23.92 0.83
CA SER A 161 -8.28 -25.25 1.04
C SER A 161 -8.39 -25.72 2.48
#